data_AF-A0A251WIU4-F1
#
_entry.id   AF-A0A251WIU4-F1
#
_cell.length_a   1.000
_cell.length_b   1.000
_cell.length_c   1.000
_cell.angle_alpha   90.00
_cell.angle_beta   90.00
_cell.angle_gamma   90.00
#
_symmetry.space_group_name_H-M   'P 1'
#
loop_
_entity.id
_entity.type
_entity.pdbx_description
1 polymer ?
#
loop_
_entity_poly.entity_id
_entity_poly.type
_entity_poly.pdbx_seq_one_letter_code
_entity_poly.pdbx_strand_id
1 'polypeptide(L)'
;MSDVRAVAGNPSEVWDDLSWDDLNQTEQQLWGNLGWDADSWEEETDPPASSEKYWEDLSGSERQSAEALGYTQATWDEEDDEEEEDEE
;
A
#
# COMPACT_ATOMS: atom_id res chain seq x y z
N MET A 1 -6.56 3.02 -20.40
CA MET A 1 -6.72 3.81 -19.18
C MET A 1 -6.79 2.76 -18.11
N SER A 2 -5.67 2.60 -17.40
CA SER A 2 -5.51 1.61 -16.34
C SER A 2 -5.92 2.33 -15.08
N ASP A 3 -7.24 2.47 -14.89
CA ASP A 3 -7.80 3.28 -13.83
C ASP A 3 -7.75 2.46 -12.53
N VAL A 4 -6.66 2.64 -11.77
CA VAL A 4 -6.67 2.33 -10.34
C VAL A 4 -7.80 3.14 -9.71
N ARG A 5 -8.56 2.53 -8.80
CA ARG A 5 -9.65 3.24 -8.12
C ARG A 5 -9.10 4.51 -7.45
N ALA A 6 -9.90 5.57 -7.45
CA ALA A 6 -9.52 6.80 -6.77
C ALA A 6 -9.57 6.58 -5.27
N VAL A 7 -8.41 6.48 -4.64
CA VAL A 7 -8.28 6.38 -3.19
C VAL A 7 -8.14 7.79 -2.62
N ALA A 8 -9.06 8.18 -1.74
CA ALA A 8 -9.06 9.49 -1.10
C ALA A 8 -8.96 9.32 0.41
N GLY A 9 -7.99 9.99 1.03
CA GLY A 9 -7.70 9.81 2.46
C GLY A 9 -6.64 8.73 2.68
N ASN A 10 -6.86 7.87 3.67
CA ASN A 10 -5.93 6.77 3.96
C ASN A 10 -6.20 5.59 3.00
N PRO A 11 -5.21 5.19 2.19
CA PRO A 11 -5.42 4.07 1.30
C PRO A 11 -5.59 2.73 1.98
N SER A 12 -4.98 2.50 3.15
CA SER A 12 -5.15 1.23 3.87
C SER A 12 -6.62 0.94 4.14
N GLU A 13 -7.40 1.92 4.60
CA GLU A 13 -8.84 1.75 4.84
C GLU A 13 -9.61 1.30 3.58
N VAL A 14 -9.22 1.78 2.39
CA VAL A 14 -9.88 1.38 1.15
C VAL A 14 -9.49 -0.03 0.74
N TRP A 15 -8.21 -0.38 0.92
CA TRP A 15 -7.66 -1.66 0.50
C TRP A 15 -8.03 -2.80 1.47
N ASP A 16 -8.05 -2.54 2.77
CA ASP A 16 -8.39 -3.50 3.83
C ASP A 16 -9.87 -3.93 3.77
N ASP A 17 -10.75 -3.11 3.21
CA ASP A 17 -12.17 -3.43 2.99
C ASP A 17 -12.41 -4.31 1.74
N LEU A 18 -11.37 -4.61 0.95
CA LEU A 18 -11.48 -5.31 -0.34
C LEU A 18 -10.83 -6.69 -0.29
N SER A 19 -11.46 -7.66 -0.96
CA SER A 19 -10.83 -8.94 -1.25
C SER A 19 -9.94 -8.86 -2.49
N TRP A 20 -9.03 -9.82 -2.67
CA TRP A 20 -8.17 -9.86 -3.85
C TRP A 20 -8.97 -9.96 -5.16
N ASP A 21 -10.12 -10.65 -5.13
CA ASP A 21 -11.04 -10.77 -6.26
C ASP A 21 -11.79 -9.46 -6.57
N ASP A 22 -11.90 -8.52 -5.62
CA ASP A 22 -12.46 -7.19 -5.84
C ASP A 22 -11.47 -6.24 -6.52
N LEU A 23 -10.17 -6.58 -6.52
CA LEU A 23 -9.13 -5.83 -7.19
C LEU A 23 -9.16 -6.06 -8.70
N ASN A 24 -8.95 -5.00 -9.47
CA ASN A 24 -8.79 -5.12 -10.91
C ASN A 24 -7.39 -5.63 -11.29
N GLN A 25 -7.22 -6.05 -12.54
CA GLN A 25 -5.96 -6.63 -13.01
C GLN A 25 -4.75 -5.68 -12.94
N THR A 26 -4.97 -4.36 -12.92
CA THR A 26 -3.89 -3.37 -12.70
C THR A 26 -3.56 -3.27 -11.21
N GLU A 27 -4.56 -3.22 -10.34
CA GLU A 27 -4.39 -3.18 -8.88
C GLU A 27 -3.63 -4.42 -8.39
N GLN A 28 -4.05 -5.61 -8.83
CA GLN A 28 -3.35 -6.87 -8.54
C GLN A 28 -1.90 -6.87 -9.02
N GLN A 29 -1.59 -6.23 -10.16
CA GLN A 29 -0.21 -6.12 -10.64
C GLN A 29 0.63 -5.17 -9.78
N LEU A 30 0.05 -4.07 -9.32
CA LEU A 30 0.74 -3.11 -8.44
C LEU A 30 1.02 -3.73 -7.07
N TRP A 31 0.05 -4.42 -6.49
CA TRP A 31 0.21 -5.21 -5.28
C TRP A 31 1.23 -6.35 -5.49
N GLY A 32 1.18 -7.02 -6.65
CA GLY A 32 2.18 -8.01 -7.07
C GLY A 32 3.62 -7.48 -7.13
N ASN A 33 3.83 -6.20 -7.46
CA ASN A 33 5.15 -5.58 -7.45
C ASN A 33 5.67 -5.34 -6.02
N LEU A 34 4.77 -5.15 -5.06
CA LEU A 34 5.08 -5.12 -3.62
C LEU A 34 5.34 -6.54 -3.09
N GLY A 35 4.91 -7.56 -3.84
CA GLY A 35 5.06 -8.97 -3.49
C GLY A 35 3.80 -9.59 -2.92
N TRP A 36 2.71 -8.83 -2.87
CA TRP A 36 1.41 -9.34 -2.47
C TRP A 36 0.80 -10.18 -3.57
N ASP A 37 0.08 -11.20 -3.16
CA ASP A 37 -0.64 -12.13 -4.01
C ASP A 37 -1.96 -12.50 -3.34
N ALA A 38 -2.82 -13.25 -4.03
CA ALA A 38 -4.12 -13.61 -3.51
C ALA A 38 -4.03 -14.39 -2.18
N ASP A 39 -3.04 -15.28 -2.06
CA ASP A 39 -2.88 -16.11 -0.87
C ASP A 39 -2.39 -15.26 0.31
N SER A 40 -1.46 -14.32 0.10
CA SER A 40 -0.98 -13.42 1.16
C SER A 40 -2.00 -12.34 1.54
N TRP A 41 -2.80 -11.87 0.58
CA TRP A 41 -3.87 -10.89 0.81
C TRP A 41 -5.02 -11.46 1.64
N GLU A 42 -5.43 -12.69 1.36
CA GLU A 42 -6.51 -13.38 2.07
C GLU A 42 -6.03 -14.07 3.36
N GLU A 43 -4.84 -13.70 3.87
CA GLU A 43 -4.20 -14.26 5.06
C GLU A 43 -4.01 -15.79 5.02
N GLU A 44 -3.98 -16.40 3.82
CA GLU A 44 -3.70 -17.82 3.63
C GLU A 44 -2.19 -18.12 3.74
N THR A 45 -1.34 -17.12 3.46
CA THR A 45 0.12 -17.19 3.59
C THR A 45 0.69 -15.97 4.31
N ASP A 46 1.97 -16.03 4.68
CA ASP A 46 2.66 -14.91 5.30
C ASP A 46 2.71 -13.70 4.35
N PRO A 47 2.53 -12.46 4.87
CA PRO A 47 2.59 -11.26 4.05
C PRO A 47 3.98 -11.06 3.47
N PRO A 48 4.10 -10.33 2.34
CA PRO A 48 5.39 -10.07 1.73
C PRO A 48 6.24 -9.14 2.58
N ALA A 49 7.55 -9.21 2.40
CA ALA A 49 8.49 -8.34 3.12
C ALA A 49 8.22 -6.84 2.92
N SER A 50 7.47 -6.42 1.90
CA SER A 50 7.06 -5.02 1.75
C SER A 50 6.16 -4.54 2.87
N SER A 51 5.33 -5.40 3.48
CA SER A 51 4.41 -5.00 4.56
C SER A 51 5.14 -4.62 5.84
N GLU A 52 6.37 -5.10 6.03
CA GLU A 52 7.21 -4.81 7.19
C GLU A 52 8.25 -3.71 6.91
N LYS A 53 8.29 -3.18 5.68
CA LYS A 53 9.24 -2.13 5.27
C LYS A 53 8.60 -0.76 5.40
N TYR A 54 9.39 0.18 5.89
CA TYR A 54 9.09 1.60 5.73
C TYR A 54 9.21 2.01 4.26
N TRP A 55 8.55 3.11 3.90
CA TRP A 55 8.57 3.70 2.57
C TRP A 55 9.99 3.98 2.09
N GLU A 56 10.86 4.41 2.99
CA GLU A 56 12.28 4.65 2.70
C GLU A 56 13.08 3.37 2.40
N ASP A 57 12.61 2.21 2.85
CA ASP A 57 13.20 0.89 2.61
C ASP A 57 12.61 0.19 1.38
N LEU A 58 11.45 0.66 0.88
CA LEU A 58 10.90 0.19 -0.39
C LEU A 58 11.85 0.51 -1.54
N SER A 59 11.99 -0.41 -2.49
CA SER A 59 12.67 -0.17 -3.75
C SER A 59 11.90 0.83 -4.62
N GLY A 60 12.58 1.44 -5.60
CA GLY A 60 11.93 2.41 -6.49
C GLY A 60 10.74 1.84 -7.29
N SER A 61 10.69 0.53 -7.50
CA SER A 61 9.54 -0.14 -8.15
C SER A 61 8.38 -0.35 -7.18
N GLU A 62 8.68 -0.74 -5.95
CA GLU A 62 7.70 -0.87 -4.86
C GLU A 62 7.03 0.49 -4.60
N ARG A 63 7.81 1.57 -4.43
CA ARG A 63 7.27 2.92 -4.21
C ARG A 63 6.40 3.41 -5.36
N GLN A 64 6.85 3.27 -6.61
CA GLN A 64 6.03 3.65 -7.76
C GLN A 64 4.71 2.89 -7.81
N SER A 65 4.70 1.64 -7.33
CA SER A 65 3.48 0.84 -7.29
C SER A 65 2.56 1.31 -6.16
N ALA A 66 3.11 1.58 -4.97
CA ALA A 66 2.39 2.17 -3.85
C ALA A 66 1.81 3.56 -4.20
N GLU A 67 2.58 4.44 -4.85
CA GLU A 67 2.13 5.74 -5.36
C GLU A 67 0.96 5.59 -6.36
N ALA A 68 1.05 4.61 -7.26
CA ALA A 68 -0.03 4.32 -8.20
C ALA A 68 -1.29 3.77 -7.52
N LEU A 69 -1.14 3.08 -6.39
CA LEU A 69 -2.22 2.63 -5.49
C LEU A 69 -2.78 3.77 -4.61
N GLY A 70 -2.20 4.97 -4.68
CA GLY A 70 -2.63 6.14 -3.92
C GLY A 70 -1.94 6.31 -2.57
N TYR A 71 -0.96 5.44 -2.24
CA TYR A 71 -0.14 5.62 -1.06
C TYR A 71 0.87 6.75 -1.23
N THR A 72 1.13 7.40 -0.11
CA THR A 72 2.22 8.34 0.10
C THR A 72 3.05 7.84 1.27
N GLN A 73 4.26 8.38 1.43
CA GLN A 73 5.14 8.03 2.56
C GLN A 73 4.40 8.08 3.90
N ALA A 74 3.73 9.20 4.21
CA ALA A 74 3.01 9.39 5.47
C ALA A 74 1.91 8.33 5.69
N THR A 75 1.11 8.03 4.66
CA THR A 75 0.03 7.03 4.76
C THR A 75 0.54 5.58 4.77
N TRP A 76 1.72 5.34 4.17
CA TRP A 76 2.31 4.00 4.10
C TRP A 76 3.02 3.64 5.40
N ASP A 77 3.82 4.57 5.92
CA ASP A 77 4.55 4.37 7.17
C ASP A 77 3.63 4.43 8.39
N GLU A 78 2.33 4.71 8.17
CA GLU A 78 1.36 4.98 9.22
C GLU A 78 1.96 5.93 10.26
N GLU A 79 2.73 6.93 9.78
CA GLU A 79 3.19 8.03 10.60
C GLU A 79 1.93 8.81 10.94
N ASP A 80 1.26 8.32 12.00
CA ASP A 80 0.28 9.06 12.76
C ASP A 80 1.00 10.38 13.06
N ASP A 81 0.37 11.46 12.63
CA ASP A 81 0.84 12.83 12.71
C ASP A 81 0.92 13.23 14.20
N GLU A 82 1.79 12.57 14.97
CA GLU A 82 2.44 13.18 16.12
C GLU A 82 3.45 14.16 15.51
N GLU A 83 2.90 15.29 15.03
CA GLU A 83 3.66 16.53 15.07
C GLU A 83 4.13 16.69 16.53
N GLU A 84 5.35 16.24 16.80
CA GLU A 84 6.20 16.84 17.81
C GLU A 84 6.42 18.29 17.35
N GLU A 85 5.41 19.14 17.61
CA GLU A 85 5.51 20.59 17.61
C GLU A 85 6.62 20.96 18.62
N ASP A 86 7.84 21.04 18.11
CA ASP A 86 8.80 22.12 18.30
C ASP A 86 8.48 23.09 19.46
N GLU A 87 9.19 22.99 20.59
CA GLU A 87 9.42 24.17 21.46
C GLU A 87 10.87 24.17 22.00
N GLU A 88 11.76 24.83 21.24
CA GLU A 88 12.86 25.75 21.62
C GLU A 88 13.97 25.30 22.60
#